data_AF-A0A847L505-F1
#
_entry.id   AF-A0A847L505-F1
#
_cell.length_a   1.000
_cell.length_b   1.000
_cell.length_c   1.000
_cell.angle_alpha   90.00
_cell.angle_beta   90.00
_cell.angle_gamma   90.00
#
_symmetry.space_group_name_H-M   'P 1'
#
loop_
_entity.id
_entity.type
_entity.pdbx_description
1 polymer ?
#
loop_
_entity_poly.entity_id
_entity_poly.type
_entity_poly.pdbx_seq_one_letter_code
_entity_poly.pdbx_strand_id
1 'polypeptide(L)'
;MRRNILLLSLIFTVICGTVTHAQEFQSIKTASRGENPYKAQMQHIKDSVNPMLKTEWGQNHPYNLFTPLVPGKNTHTKTGCVATSMAQVMKYYEFPKQAKDVVNYQYVGDDGKQHSISADLTQSIYEWDKMDNSYQATTDEEHQKAVAQIMYDCGVSVKMQYGAVYSGAFDMDVPNAMIKHFSYDENITYMSRVFDENMTDEKWFSTLYQQLSDGMPVIYGGLTGSYQAHSFVIDGYNKNGEFHIVWGFGDKGGYYNLDEISYQHGHSMVINIKPETSTDIKSPQSTEAPHEIRRFSIDGISISAPQPGINLIQMSDGSTKKVFILN
;
A
#
# COMPACT_ATOMS: atom_id res chain seq x y z
N MET A 1 11.79 49.58 -1.17
CA MET A 1 10.64 49.37 -0.24
C MET A 1 10.12 47.96 -0.52
N ARG A 2 10.38 46.92 0.30
CA ARG A 2 9.58 46.48 1.47
C ARG A 2 8.07 46.70 1.21
N ARG A 3 7.14 45.74 1.28
CA ARG A 3 6.97 44.53 2.11
C ARG A 3 5.64 43.88 1.66
N ASN A 4 5.54 42.57 1.40
CA ASN A 4 4.74 41.53 2.11
C ASN A 4 4.32 40.53 1.01
N ILE A 5 4.63 39.22 0.94
CA ILE A 5 4.61 38.07 1.86
C ILE A 5 3.29 37.93 2.63
N LEU A 6 2.64 36.77 2.42
CA LEU A 6 1.41 36.20 3.01
C LEU A 6 0.15 36.28 2.15
N LEU A 7 -0.12 35.22 1.39
CA LEU A 7 -1.33 34.36 1.54
C LEU A 7 -1.21 33.17 0.56
N LEU A 8 -0.46 32.13 0.96
CA LEU A 8 -0.66 30.77 0.46
C LEU A 8 -1.49 30.06 1.53
N SER A 9 -2.81 30.05 1.37
CA SER A 9 -3.74 29.15 2.07
C SER A 9 -5.15 29.43 1.59
N LEU A 10 -5.88 28.34 1.32
CA LEU A 10 -7.26 28.26 0.83
C LEU A 10 -7.50 28.68 -0.62
N ILE A 11 -7.88 27.70 -1.45
CA ILE A 11 -9.15 27.61 -2.19
C ILE A 11 -8.95 26.51 -3.24
N PHE A 12 -9.73 25.42 -3.15
CA PHE A 12 -10.66 25.05 -4.22
C PHE A 12 -11.73 24.12 -3.64
N THR A 13 -12.82 24.75 -3.22
CA THR A 13 -14.16 24.14 -3.17
C THR A 13 -14.77 24.21 -4.57
N VAL A 14 -15.91 23.54 -4.76
CA VAL A 14 -16.88 23.59 -5.88
C VAL A 14 -16.47 22.65 -7.04
N ILE A 15 -17.30 21.76 -7.62
CA ILE A 15 -18.75 21.75 -7.86
C ILE A 15 -19.30 20.32 -7.84
N CYS A 16 -20.44 20.14 -7.16
CA CYS A 16 -21.36 19.02 -7.30
C CYS A 16 -21.83 18.88 -8.76
N GLY A 17 -21.48 17.78 -9.41
CA GLY A 17 -21.94 17.44 -10.75
C GLY A 17 -22.55 16.04 -10.75
N THR A 18 -23.87 15.97 -10.76
CA THR A 18 -24.65 14.75 -10.97
C THR A 18 -24.32 14.15 -12.34
N VAL A 19 -23.82 12.92 -12.38
CA VAL A 19 -23.94 12.06 -13.57
C VAL A 19 -24.69 10.81 -13.15
N THR A 20 -25.95 10.76 -13.56
CA THR A 20 -26.84 9.61 -13.54
C THR A 20 -26.31 8.52 -14.46
N HIS A 21 -25.93 7.37 -13.90
CA HIS A 21 -26.11 6.06 -14.54
C HIS A 21 -26.85 5.17 -13.56
N ALA A 22 -28.17 5.38 -13.50
CA ALA A 22 -29.10 4.42 -12.95
C ALA A 22 -29.53 3.51 -14.11
N GLN A 23 -29.07 2.26 -14.10
CA GLN A 23 -29.81 1.04 -14.49
C GLN A 23 -28.83 -0.12 -14.68
N GLU A 24 -28.54 -0.81 -13.58
CA GLU A 24 -28.61 -2.28 -13.41
C GLU A 24 -28.21 -2.57 -11.95
N PHE A 25 -28.73 -3.65 -11.36
CA PHE A 25 -28.63 -4.04 -9.94
C PHE A 25 -29.63 -3.42 -8.95
N GLN A 26 -30.91 -3.73 -9.15
CA GLN A 26 -31.95 -3.66 -8.11
C GLN A 26 -32.28 -5.05 -7.49
N SER A 27 -31.36 -6.02 -7.51
CA SER A 27 -31.62 -7.37 -6.96
C SER A 27 -30.59 -7.90 -5.95
N ILE A 28 -29.83 -7.04 -5.25
CA ILE A 28 -28.96 -7.49 -4.13
C ILE A 28 -29.03 -6.55 -2.92
N LYS A 29 -30.24 -6.16 -2.50
CA LYS A 29 -30.46 -5.47 -1.20
C LYS A 29 -31.35 -6.28 -0.26
N THR A 30 -31.11 -7.58 -0.20
CA THR A 30 -31.68 -8.47 0.81
C THR A 30 -30.72 -9.63 1.09
N ALA A 31 -29.49 -9.32 1.48
CA ALA A 31 -28.66 -10.28 2.21
C ALA A 31 -28.82 -10.00 3.71
N SER A 32 -29.82 -10.63 4.32
CA SER A 32 -29.86 -10.83 5.76
C SER A 32 -28.60 -11.58 6.18
N ARG A 33 -27.63 -10.94 6.84
CA ARG A 33 -26.57 -11.58 7.64
C ARG A 33 -26.02 -12.90 7.03
N GLY A 34 -25.80 -12.87 5.72
CA GLY A 34 -25.60 -14.03 4.85
C GLY A 34 -24.36 -13.81 4.00
N GLU A 35 -23.79 -14.93 3.53
CA GLU A 35 -22.52 -15.00 2.83
C GLU A 35 -22.37 -13.95 1.70
N ASN A 36 -21.19 -13.32 1.62
CA ASN A 36 -20.87 -12.35 0.56
C ASN A 36 -21.19 -12.95 -0.84
N PRO A 37 -21.97 -12.25 -1.68
CA PRO A 37 -22.49 -12.81 -2.92
C PRO A 37 -21.41 -13.19 -3.94
N TYR A 38 -20.24 -12.53 -3.92
CA TYR A 38 -19.14 -12.84 -4.82
C TYR A 38 -18.42 -14.13 -4.40
N LYS A 39 -18.30 -14.38 -3.10
CA LYS A 39 -17.75 -15.62 -2.56
C LYS A 39 -18.60 -16.83 -2.95
N ALA A 40 -19.92 -16.71 -2.81
CA ALA A 40 -20.87 -17.79 -3.11
C ALA A 40 -20.86 -18.25 -4.58
N GLN A 41 -20.32 -17.43 -5.49
CA GLN A 41 -20.23 -17.73 -6.92
C GLN A 41 -18.93 -18.45 -7.31
N MET A 42 -17.94 -18.52 -6.41
CA MET A 42 -16.63 -19.11 -6.68
C MET A 42 -16.60 -20.60 -6.30
N GLN A 43 -16.34 -21.47 -7.26
CA GLN A 43 -16.36 -22.94 -7.06
C GLN A 43 -15.05 -23.53 -6.50
N HIS A 44 -13.95 -22.76 -6.52
CA HIS A 44 -12.59 -23.27 -6.23
C HIS A 44 -11.83 -22.44 -5.18
N ILE A 45 -12.54 -21.84 -4.22
CA ILE A 45 -11.94 -21.13 -3.09
C ILE A 45 -12.18 -21.86 -1.77
N LYS A 46 -11.42 -21.50 -0.73
CA LYS A 46 -11.63 -22.05 0.62
C LYS A 46 -12.94 -21.51 1.22
N ASP A 47 -13.62 -22.28 2.06
CA ASP A 47 -14.82 -21.81 2.79
C ASP A 47 -14.52 -20.62 3.73
N SER A 48 -13.30 -20.59 4.26
CA SER A 48 -12.76 -19.52 5.10
C SER A 48 -11.24 -19.62 5.14
N VAL A 49 -10.58 -18.51 5.39
CA VAL A 49 -9.14 -18.40 5.61
C VAL A 49 -8.91 -17.70 6.94
N ASN A 50 -8.28 -18.40 7.88
CA ASN A 50 -7.89 -17.82 9.16
C ASN A 50 -6.85 -16.69 8.93
N PRO A 51 -6.75 -15.70 9.84
CA PRO A 51 -5.75 -14.64 9.73
C PRO A 51 -4.35 -15.23 9.56
N MET A 52 -3.64 -14.79 8.52
CA MET A 52 -2.30 -15.28 8.18
C MET A 52 -1.20 -14.54 8.97
N LEU A 53 -1.36 -13.23 9.12
CA LEU A 53 -0.40 -12.39 9.84
C LEU A 53 -0.50 -12.66 11.34
N LYS A 54 0.66 -12.76 11.97
CA LYS A 54 0.77 -12.84 13.43
C LYS A 54 1.20 -11.51 14.05
N THR A 55 1.68 -10.58 13.22
CA THR A 55 2.22 -9.30 13.64
C THR A 55 1.12 -8.36 14.10
N GLU A 56 1.44 -7.62 15.15
CA GLU A 56 0.66 -6.52 15.73
C GLU A 56 1.51 -5.25 15.62
N TRP A 57 2.01 -4.97 14.42
CA TRP A 57 2.97 -3.89 14.21
C TRP A 57 2.28 -2.54 14.02
N GLY A 58 3.00 -1.48 14.36
CA GLY A 58 2.52 -0.10 14.30
C GLY A 58 3.55 0.84 13.67
N GLN A 59 3.32 2.14 13.83
CA GLN A 59 4.14 3.16 13.14
C GLN A 59 5.04 4.01 14.04
N ASN A 60 4.92 3.84 15.36
CA ASN A 60 5.70 4.58 16.35
C ASN A 60 6.80 3.68 16.94
N HIS A 61 7.42 4.08 18.04
CA HIS A 61 8.42 3.28 18.73
C HIS A 61 7.88 1.86 19.03
N PRO A 62 8.65 0.77 18.83
CA PRO A 62 10.04 0.74 18.34
C PRO A 62 10.16 0.68 16.81
N TYR A 63 9.05 0.54 16.09
CA TYR A 63 9.01 0.37 14.64
C TYR A 63 9.70 1.51 13.88
N ASN A 64 9.74 2.72 14.45
CA ASN A 64 10.31 3.90 13.80
C ASN A 64 11.72 4.31 14.27
N LEU A 65 12.45 3.47 15.03
CA LEU A 65 13.74 3.86 15.62
C LEU A 65 14.80 4.31 14.59
N PHE A 66 14.68 3.91 13.33
CA PHE A 66 15.62 4.29 12.27
C PHE A 66 15.05 5.29 11.25
N THR A 67 13.80 5.75 11.41
CA THR A 67 13.27 6.81 10.54
C THR A 67 13.98 8.14 10.83
N PRO A 68 13.88 9.16 9.96
CA PRO A 68 14.45 10.47 10.26
C PRO A 68 13.88 11.07 11.55
N LEU A 69 14.70 11.86 12.25
CA LEU A 69 14.23 12.69 13.35
C LEU A 69 13.31 13.79 12.84
N VAL A 70 12.27 14.10 13.59
CA VAL A 70 11.41 15.24 13.33
C VAL A 70 12.24 16.53 13.48
N PRO A 71 12.20 17.46 12.49
CA PRO A 71 12.95 18.70 12.57
C PRO A 71 12.73 19.46 13.90
N GLY A 72 13.82 19.73 14.60
CA GLY A 72 13.79 20.45 15.89
C GLY A 72 13.29 19.64 17.09
N LYS A 73 13.08 18.32 16.97
CA LYS A 73 12.68 17.44 18.07
C LYS A 73 13.59 16.22 18.17
N ASN A 74 13.71 15.65 19.37
CA ASN A 74 14.45 14.40 19.59
C ASN A 74 13.53 13.16 19.49
N THR A 75 12.63 13.16 18.51
CA THR A 75 11.66 12.10 18.27
C THR A 75 11.66 11.72 16.81
N HIS A 76 11.57 10.43 16.52
CA HIS A 76 11.50 9.89 15.16
C HIS A 76 10.15 10.18 14.49
N THR A 77 10.18 10.39 13.18
CA THR A 77 8.99 10.44 12.31
C THR A 77 8.28 9.08 12.31
N LYS A 78 7.02 9.03 11.87
CA LYS A 78 6.33 7.73 11.74
C LYS A 78 6.92 6.88 10.62
N THR A 79 6.81 5.56 10.71
CA THR A 79 7.20 4.66 9.60
C THR A 79 6.38 4.91 8.34
N GLY A 80 5.08 5.18 8.50
CA GLY A 80 4.10 5.30 7.42
C GLY A 80 3.30 4.01 7.21
N CYS A 81 2.04 4.14 6.82
CA CYS A 81 1.12 3.02 6.67
C CYS A 81 1.57 2.04 5.58
N VAL A 82 2.04 2.54 4.43
CA VAL A 82 2.56 1.72 3.32
C VAL A 82 3.79 0.90 3.75
N ALA A 83 4.71 1.50 4.51
CA ALA A 83 5.87 0.77 5.03
C ALA A 83 5.46 -0.32 6.02
N THR A 84 4.47 -0.03 6.87
CA THR A 84 3.98 -0.96 7.89
C THR A 84 3.23 -2.14 7.30
N SER A 85 2.34 -1.90 6.33
CA SER A 85 1.62 -2.98 5.63
C SER A 85 2.60 -3.87 4.85
N MET A 86 3.55 -3.25 4.14
CA MET A 86 4.61 -3.96 3.42
C MET A 86 5.49 -4.80 4.35
N ALA A 87 5.98 -4.24 5.46
CA ALA A 87 6.85 -4.94 6.40
C ALA A 87 6.14 -6.14 7.06
N GLN A 88 4.85 -6.01 7.40
CA GLN A 88 4.08 -7.12 7.98
C GLN A 88 3.88 -8.27 6.97
N VAL A 89 3.62 -7.96 5.70
CA VAL A 89 3.55 -8.98 4.64
C VAL A 89 4.93 -9.63 4.41
N MET A 90 6.01 -8.87 4.46
CA MET A 90 7.36 -9.43 4.35
C MET A 90 7.71 -10.34 5.53
N LYS A 91 7.29 -9.98 6.75
CA LYS A 91 7.44 -10.82 7.94
C LYS A 91 6.63 -12.12 7.86
N TYR A 92 5.46 -12.12 7.21
CA TYR A 92 4.71 -13.37 6.97
C TYR A 92 5.52 -14.36 6.12
N TYR A 93 6.25 -13.88 5.12
CA TYR A 93 7.11 -14.71 4.28
C TYR A 93 8.51 -14.96 4.85
N GLU A 94 8.93 -14.16 5.84
CA GLU A 94 10.31 -14.12 6.37
C GLU A 94 11.34 -14.02 5.23
N PHE A 95 11.06 -13.09 4.31
CA PHE A 95 11.84 -12.91 3.08
C PHE A 95 11.96 -11.42 2.70
N PRO A 96 13.08 -10.99 2.10
CA PRO A 96 14.30 -11.75 1.80
C PRO A 96 15.20 -11.90 3.02
N LYS A 97 16.31 -12.64 2.90
CA LYS A 97 17.38 -12.59 3.93
C LYS A 97 18.14 -11.27 3.92
N GLN A 98 18.24 -10.64 2.75
CA GLN A 98 18.99 -9.42 2.53
C GLN A 98 18.36 -8.64 1.38
N ALA A 99 18.24 -7.33 1.53
CA ALA A 99 17.78 -6.46 0.45
C ALA A 99 18.89 -6.20 -0.59
N LYS A 100 18.50 -5.55 -1.68
CA LYS A 100 19.34 -5.19 -2.82
C LYS A 100 19.21 -3.70 -3.11
N ASP A 101 20.23 -3.19 -3.81
CA ASP A 101 20.29 -1.83 -4.35
C ASP A 101 20.55 -0.72 -3.32
N VAL A 102 20.85 0.47 -3.85
CA VAL A 102 20.99 1.70 -3.09
C VAL A 102 19.88 2.65 -3.51
N VAL A 103 19.14 3.18 -2.53
CA VAL A 103 18.03 4.10 -2.77
C VAL A 103 18.41 5.50 -2.37
N ASN A 104 18.25 6.44 -3.31
CA ASN A 104 18.48 7.86 -3.08
C ASN A 104 17.27 8.66 -3.56
N TYR A 105 16.73 9.53 -2.70
CA TYR A 105 15.66 10.45 -3.08
C TYR A 105 15.62 11.64 -2.14
N GLN A 106 14.79 12.63 -2.50
CA GLN A 106 14.58 13.81 -1.69
C GLN A 106 13.07 13.99 -1.45
N TYR A 107 12.71 14.55 -0.31
CA TYR A 107 11.34 14.88 0.05
C TYR A 107 11.30 16.21 0.78
N VAL A 108 10.12 16.83 0.84
CA VAL A 108 9.91 18.04 1.63
C VAL A 108 9.35 17.62 2.99
N GLY A 109 10.05 17.96 4.06
CA GLY A 109 9.64 17.63 5.43
C GLY A 109 8.61 18.61 5.97
N ASP A 110 8.09 18.34 7.18
CA ASP A 110 7.13 19.19 7.88
C ASP A 110 7.62 20.63 8.13
N ASP A 111 8.94 20.84 8.09
CA ASP A 111 9.56 22.18 8.21
C ASP A 111 9.58 22.96 6.88
N GLY A 112 9.00 22.41 5.82
CA GLY A 112 8.97 22.99 4.48
C GLY A 112 10.33 22.95 3.76
N LYS A 113 11.32 22.23 4.30
CA LYS A 113 12.66 22.12 3.70
C LYS A 113 12.83 20.80 2.98
N GLN A 114 13.77 20.80 2.05
CA GLN A 114 14.18 19.62 1.32
C GLN A 114 15.14 18.78 2.18
N HIS A 115 14.81 17.50 2.34
CA HIS A 115 15.61 16.49 3.04
C HIS A 115 16.01 15.41 2.05
N SER A 116 17.20 14.86 2.23
CA SER A 116 17.75 13.80 1.39
C SER A 116 17.82 12.49 2.16
N ILE A 117 17.39 11.41 1.51
CA ILE A 117 17.62 10.04 1.96
C ILE A 117 18.64 9.40 1.03
N SER A 118 19.62 8.73 1.63
CA SER A 118 20.58 7.85 0.97
C SER A 118 20.70 6.61 1.82
N ALA A 119 20.18 5.48 1.34
CA ALA A 119 20.21 4.21 2.05
C ALA A 119 20.83 3.13 1.15
N ASP A 120 21.85 2.46 1.66
CA ASP A 120 22.41 1.26 1.05
C ASP A 120 21.71 0.03 1.63
N LEU A 121 20.67 -0.44 0.94
CA LEU A 121 19.87 -1.59 1.40
C LEU A 121 20.67 -2.90 1.32
N THR A 122 21.81 -2.93 0.61
CA THR A 122 22.67 -4.12 0.56
C THR A 122 23.33 -4.41 1.91
N GLN A 123 23.34 -3.45 2.85
CA GLN A 123 23.86 -3.66 4.20
C GLN A 123 22.80 -4.23 5.16
N SER A 124 21.53 -4.25 4.76
CA SER A 124 20.43 -4.73 5.60
C SER A 124 20.27 -6.24 5.53
N ILE A 125 20.65 -6.93 6.61
CA ILE A 125 20.41 -8.37 6.80
C ILE A 125 19.22 -8.52 7.76
N TYR A 126 18.18 -9.23 7.31
CA TYR A 126 16.94 -9.39 8.07
C TYR A 126 17.01 -10.66 8.93
N GLU A 127 17.29 -10.48 10.22
CA GLU A 127 17.18 -11.52 11.25
C GLU A 127 15.70 -11.69 11.63
N TRP A 128 14.92 -12.34 10.76
CA TRP A 128 13.46 -12.47 10.93
C TRP A 128 13.08 -13.10 12.27
N ASP A 129 13.89 -14.00 12.82
CA ASP A 129 13.69 -14.63 14.13
C ASP A 129 13.79 -13.65 15.31
N LYS A 130 14.49 -12.52 15.14
CA LYS A 130 14.53 -11.41 16.11
C LYS A 130 13.41 -10.39 15.91
N MET A 131 12.56 -10.57 14.90
CA MET A 131 11.40 -9.71 14.67
C MET A 131 10.17 -10.32 15.37
N ASP A 132 9.90 -9.86 16.59
CA ASP A 132 8.77 -10.32 17.39
C ASP A 132 7.44 -9.94 16.75
N ASN A 133 6.40 -10.74 17.01
CA ASN A 133 5.06 -10.45 16.51
C ASN A 133 4.45 -9.19 17.17
N SER A 134 4.88 -8.84 18.38
CA SER A 134 4.41 -7.64 19.09
C SER A 134 5.52 -7.11 20.00
N TYR A 135 5.51 -5.81 20.27
CA TYR A 135 6.57 -5.15 21.02
C TYR A 135 6.01 -4.42 22.24
N GLN A 136 6.74 -4.52 23.35
CA GLN A 136 6.52 -3.75 24.56
C GLN A 136 7.73 -2.86 24.83
N ALA A 137 7.59 -1.86 25.70
CA ALA A 137 8.71 -0.97 26.05
C ALA A 137 9.93 -1.74 26.64
N THR A 138 9.71 -2.94 27.16
CA THR A 138 10.74 -3.81 27.76
C THR A 138 11.31 -4.85 26.80
N THR A 139 10.87 -4.90 25.54
CA THR A 139 11.43 -5.82 24.54
C THR A 139 12.92 -5.52 24.33
N ASP A 140 13.73 -6.55 24.08
CA ASP A 140 15.17 -6.40 23.90
C ASP A 140 15.54 -5.43 22.76
N GLU A 141 16.64 -4.68 22.94
CA GLU A 141 17.05 -3.63 22.01
C GLU A 141 17.41 -4.20 20.62
N GLU A 142 17.98 -5.41 20.55
CA GLU A 142 18.28 -6.04 19.26
C GLU A 142 17.00 -6.35 18.48
N HIS A 143 15.98 -6.86 19.17
CA HIS A 143 14.68 -7.16 18.58
C HIS A 143 13.98 -5.89 18.09
N GLN A 144 14.07 -4.80 18.86
CA GLN A 144 13.53 -3.49 18.49
C GLN A 144 14.22 -2.93 17.24
N LYS A 145 15.56 -3.05 17.16
CA LYS A 145 16.33 -2.62 15.99
C LYS A 145 16.03 -3.47 14.76
N ALA A 146 15.83 -4.78 14.93
CA ALA A 146 15.48 -5.69 13.82
C ALA A 146 14.18 -5.25 13.13
N VAL A 147 13.11 -4.98 13.89
CA VAL A 147 11.85 -4.50 13.30
C VAL A 147 11.97 -3.07 12.76
N ALA A 148 12.73 -2.20 13.43
CA ALA A 148 12.95 -0.84 12.94
C ALA A 148 13.69 -0.80 11.59
N GLN A 149 14.63 -1.74 11.37
CA GLN A 149 15.35 -1.85 10.11
C GLN A 149 14.42 -2.19 8.94
N ILE A 150 13.61 -3.24 9.06
CA ILE A 150 12.69 -3.61 7.98
C ILE A 150 11.66 -2.51 7.73
N MET A 151 11.15 -1.86 8.78
CA MET A 151 10.22 -0.73 8.65
C MET A 151 10.82 0.45 7.88
N TYR A 152 12.06 0.82 8.23
CA TYR A 152 12.77 1.89 7.56
C TYR A 152 13.06 1.55 6.09
N ASP A 153 13.56 0.34 5.82
CA ASP A 153 13.89 -0.10 4.47
C ASP A 153 12.66 -0.18 3.57
N CYS A 154 11.53 -0.69 4.08
CA CYS A 154 10.25 -0.64 3.38
C CYS A 154 9.87 0.81 3.05
N GLY A 155 9.94 1.74 4.02
CA GLY A 155 9.64 3.15 3.79
C GLY A 155 10.55 3.80 2.74
N VAL A 156 11.86 3.58 2.83
CA VAL A 156 12.83 4.11 1.87
C VAL A 156 12.57 3.56 0.47
N SER A 157 12.28 2.26 0.34
CA SER A 157 12.06 1.60 -0.95
C SER A 157 10.89 2.17 -1.76
N VAL A 158 9.87 2.69 -1.07
CA VAL A 158 8.71 3.37 -1.68
C VAL A 158 8.82 4.90 -1.66
N LYS A 159 10.02 5.43 -1.39
CA LYS A 159 10.33 6.86 -1.36
C LYS A 159 9.42 7.65 -0.39
N MET A 160 9.25 7.12 0.81
CA MET A 160 8.41 7.69 1.87
C MET A 160 8.69 9.18 2.11
N GLN A 161 7.63 9.99 2.14
CA GLN A 161 7.69 11.35 2.65
C GLN A 161 7.50 11.29 4.16
N TYR A 162 8.61 11.38 4.90
CA TYR A 162 8.60 11.25 6.36
C TYR A 162 8.11 12.52 7.04
N GLY A 163 7.19 12.36 8.00
CA GLY A 163 6.66 13.46 8.79
C GLY A 163 6.38 13.08 10.23
N ALA A 164 6.22 14.09 11.08
CA ALA A 164 5.97 13.93 12.51
C ALA A 164 4.57 13.40 12.79
N VAL A 165 3.57 13.90 12.05
CA VAL A 165 2.16 13.52 12.25
C VAL A 165 1.77 12.39 11.29
N TYR A 166 2.22 12.48 10.04
CA TYR A 166 1.95 11.52 8.98
C TYR A 166 3.21 11.29 8.16
N SER A 167 3.47 10.04 7.80
CA SER A 167 4.44 9.69 6.77
C SER A 167 3.67 9.01 5.63
N GLY A 168 3.89 9.46 4.40
CA GLY A 168 3.10 9.06 3.23
C GLY A 168 3.94 8.57 2.06
N ALA A 169 3.47 7.51 1.41
CA ALA A 169 3.98 6.98 0.15
C ALA A 169 2.80 6.51 -0.70
N PHE A 170 3.05 6.19 -1.97
CA PHE A 170 2.03 5.60 -2.83
C PHE A 170 2.18 4.08 -2.81
N ASP A 171 1.10 3.38 -2.51
CA ASP A 171 1.03 1.91 -2.53
C ASP A 171 1.31 1.32 -3.92
N MET A 172 1.05 2.07 -4.99
CA MET A 172 1.47 1.70 -6.36
C MET A 172 2.99 1.58 -6.54
N ASP A 173 3.80 2.15 -5.64
CA ASP A 173 5.26 2.02 -5.65
C ASP A 173 5.71 0.67 -5.03
N VAL A 174 4.83 -0.03 -4.29
CA VAL A 174 5.14 -1.30 -3.60
C VAL A 174 5.57 -2.44 -4.53
N PRO A 175 4.87 -2.75 -5.65
CA PRO A 175 5.31 -3.83 -6.55
C PRO A 175 6.76 -3.66 -7.02
N ASN A 176 7.09 -2.47 -7.53
CA ASN A 176 8.42 -2.16 -8.02
C ASN A 176 9.45 -2.24 -6.88
N ALA A 177 9.10 -1.78 -5.68
CA ALA A 177 9.97 -1.87 -4.53
C ALA A 177 10.26 -3.34 -4.13
N MET A 178 9.22 -4.16 -4.00
CA MET A 178 9.33 -5.59 -3.64
C MET A 178 10.16 -6.38 -4.66
N ILE A 179 9.95 -6.14 -5.95
CA ILE A 179 10.70 -6.80 -7.03
C ILE A 179 12.15 -6.33 -7.03
N LYS A 180 12.38 -5.01 -7.13
CA LYS A 180 13.72 -4.45 -7.37
C LYS A 180 14.63 -4.55 -6.15
N HIS A 181 14.10 -4.25 -4.98
CA HIS A 181 14.89 -4.11 -3.76
C HIS A 181 14.85 -5.35 -2.88
N PHE A 182 13.79 -6.16 -2.98
CA PHE A 182 13.58 -7.28 -2.06
C PHE A 182 13.48 -8.64 -2.74
N SER A 183 13.68 -8.72 -4.07
CA SER A 183 13.70 -9.99 -4.84
C SER A 183 12.42 -10.81 -4.75
N TYR A 184 11.28 -10.14 -4.62
CA TYR A 184 9.99 -10.81 -4.77
C TYR A 184 9.70 -11.14 -6.24
N ASP A 185 8.74 -12.04 -6.44
CA ASP A 185 8.27 -12.48 -7.75
C ASP A 185 7.86 -11.30 -8.65
N GLU A 186 8.25 -11.35 -9.93
CA GLU A 186 7.98 -10.27 -10.90
C GLU A 186 6.49 -10.08 -11.20
N ASN A 187 5.63 -11.05 -10.85
CA ASN A 187 4.19 -10.99 -11.10
C ASN A 187 3.40 -10.18 -10.07
N ILE A 188 4.06 -9.54 -9.08
CA ILE A 188 3.39 -8.62 -8.16
C ILE A 188 2.71 -7.52 -8.97
N THR A 189 1.41 -7.36 -8.75
CA THR A 189 0.58 -6.45 -9.55
C THR A 189 -0.16 -5.48 -8.66
N TYR A 190 -0.17 -4.20 -9.06
CA TYR A 190 -1.04 -3.18 -8.48
C TYR A 190 -2.36 -3.11 -9.25
N MET A 191 -3.48 -3.23 -8.55
CA MET A 191 -4.82 -3.04 -9.08
C MET A 191 -5.49 -1.85 -8.39
N SER A 192 -6.22 -1.05 -9.16
CA SER A 192 -6.97 0.10 -8.64
C SER A 192 -8.37 0.12 -9.23
N ARG A 193 -9.37 0.35 -8.38
CA ARG A 193 -10.76 0.55 -8.82
C ARG A 193 -10.96 1.84 -9.63
N VAL A 194 -10.02 2.78 -9.52
CA VAL A 194 -10.13 4.10 -10.18
C VAL A 194 -9.41 4.13 -11.52
N PHE A 195 -8.37 3.31 -11.71
CA PHE A 195 -7.55 3.35 -12.93
C PHE A 195 -7.91 2.27 -13.96
N ASP A 196 -8.65 1.23 -13.56
CA ASP A 196 -9.20 0.24 -14.49
C ASP A 196 -10.69 0.51 -14.70
N GLU A 197 -11.05 1.10 -15.85
CA GLU A 197 -12.44 1.42 -16.20
C GLU A 197 -13.33 0.18 -16.38
N ASN A 198 -12.72 -0.98 -16.59
CA ASN A 198 -13.41 -2.26 -16.75
C ASN A 198 -13.44 -3.03 -15.41
N MET A 199 -13.04 -2.40 -14.30
CA MET A 199 -13.07 -3.04 -12.99
C MET A 199 -14.50 -3.21 -12.50
N THR A 200 -14.90 -4.47 -12.33
CA THR A 200 -16.17 -4.84 -11.72
C THR A 200 -15.98 -5.29 -10.28
N ASP A 201 -17.03 -5.21 -9.46
CA ASP A 201 -17.02 -5.79 -8.11
C ASP A 201 -16.71 -7.29 -8.15
N GLU A 202 -17.26 -8.00 -9.12
CA GLU A 202 -17.01 -9.43 -9.31
C GLU A 202 -15.51 -9.71 -9.50
N LYS A 203 -14.84 -9.01 -10.43
CA LYS A 203 -13.39 -9.16 -10.65
C LYS A 203 -12.60 -8.78 -9.39
N TRP A 204 -12.98 -7.70 -8.72
CA TRP A 204 -12.28 -7.20 -7.52
C TRP A 204 -12.34 -8.20 -6.36
N PHE A 205 -13.55 -8.59 -5.96
CA PHE A 205 -13.75 -9.49 -4.83
C PHE A 205 -13.32 -10.92 -5.14
N SER A 206 -13.54 -11.43 -6.36
CA SER A 206 -13.05 -12.75 -6.74
C SER A 206 -11.53 -12.83 -6.71
N THR A 207 -10.83 -11.79 -7.17
CA THR A 207 -9.37 -11.69 -7.03
C THR A 207 -8.96 -11.74 -5.57
N LEU A 208 -9.59 -10.94 -4.70
CA LEU A 208 -9.25 -10.89 -3.28
C LEU A 208 -9.47 -12.24 -2.58
N TYR A 209 -10.61 -12.89 -2.79
CA TYR A 209 -10.86 -14.23 -2.22
C TYR A 209 -9.89 -15.29 -2.74
N GLN A 210 -9.51 -15.21 -4.02
CA GLN A 210 -8.54 -16.14 -4.61
C GLN A 210 -7.15 -15.96 -3.99
N GLN A 211 -6.64 -14.72 -3.90
CA GLN A 211 -5.34 -14.43 -3.28
C GLN A 211 -5.25 -15.00 -1.87
N LEU A 212 -6.29 -14.75 -1.06
CA LEU A 212 -6.35 -15.23 0.31
C LEU A 212 -6.49 -16.76 0.38
N SER A 213 -7.27 -17.37 -0.53
CA SER A 213 -7.36 -18.83 -0.64
C SER A 213 -6.00 -19.46 -0.96
N ASP A 214 -5.19 -18.79 -1.77
CA ASP A 214 -3.86 -19.24 -2.17
C ASP A 214 -2.78 -18.95 -1.11
N GLY A 215 -3.15 -18.37 0.03
CA GLY A 215 -2.23 -18.08 1.12
C GLY A 215 -1.39 -16.83 0.92
N MET A 216 -1.85 -15.91 0.06
CA MET A 216 -1.18 -14.63 -0.24
C MET A 216 -1.94 -13.48 0.45
N PRO A 217 -1.39 -12.87 1.51
CA PRO A 217 -1.96 -11.66 2.09
C PRO A 217 -1.83 -10.49 1.10
N VAL A 218 -2.83 -9.61 1.12
CA VAL A 218 -2.97 -8.50 0.16
C VAL A 218 -2.73 -7.18 0.86
N ILE A 219 -1.80 -6.38 0.36
CA ILE A 219 -1.68 -4.98 0.78
C ILE A 219 -2.80 -4.20 0.10
N TYR A 220 -3.62 -3.53 0.88
CA TYR A 220 -4.83 -2.84 0.43
C TYR A 220 -4.74 -1.36 0.77
N GLY A 221 -5.23 -0.51 -0.13
CA GLY A 221 -5.30 0.93 0.03
C GLY A 221 -6.73 1.44 -0.06
N GLY A 222 -6.99 2.56 0.59
CA GLY A 222 -8.28 3.23 0.50
C GLY A 222 -8.28 4.64 1.09
N LEU A 223 -9.31 5.38 0.75
CA LEU A 223 -9.54 6.78 1.14
C LEU A 223 -10.82 6.87 1.95
N THR A 224 -10.79 7.67 3.03
CA THR A 224 -12.01 8.06 3.72
C THR A 224 -12.86 9.02 2.88
N GLY A 225 -14.11 9.27 3.29
CA GLY A 225 -14.95 10.32 2.69
C GLY A 225 -14.35 11.73 2.75
N SER A 226 -13.36 11.95 3.61
CA SER A 226 -12.58 13.20 3.69
C SER A 226 -11.21 13.10 3.00
N TYR A 227 -11.02 12.12 2.11
CA TYR A 227 -9.80 11.86 1.35
C TYR A 227 -8.54 11.59 2.19
N GLN A 228 -8.71 11.03 3.40
CA GLN A 228 -7.56 10.56 4.17
C GLN A 228 -7.18 9.15 3.69
N ALA A 229 -5.97 9.01 3.15
CA ALA A 229 -5.45 7.75 2.64
C ALA A 229 -4.92 6.86 3.76
N HIS A 230 -5.12 5.55 3.62
CA HIS A 230 -4.51 4.54 4.48
C HIS A 230 -4.15 3.29 3.68
N SER A 231 -3.10 2.61 4.13
CA SER A 231 -2.70 1.29 3.63
C SER A 231 -2.68 0.31 4.78
N PHE A 232 -3.26 -0.85 4.57
CA PHE A 232 -3.44 -1.92 5.55
C PHE A 232 -3.32 -3.29 4.86
N VAL A 233 -3.39 -4.38 5.62
CA VAL A 233 -3.29 -5.73 5.08
C VAL A 233 -4.62 -6.44 5.23
N ILE A 234 -5.06 -7.11 4.17
CA ILE A 234 -6.13 -8.12 4.24
C ILE A 234 -5.47 -9.48 4.18
N ASP A 235 -5.71 -10.32 5.17
CA ASP A 235 -4.96 -11.57 5.36
C ASP A 235 -5.84 -12.77 5.70
N GLY A 236 -7.16 -12.65 5.53
CA GLY A 236 -8.09 -13.76 5.71
C GLY A 236 -9.52 -13.36 5.43
N TYR A 237 -10.43 -14.33 5.52
CA TYR A 237 -11.86 -14.10 5.47
C TYR A 237 -12.62 -15.21 6.20
N ASN A 238 -13.76 -14.89 6.80
CA ASN A 238 -14.58 -15.86 7.51
C ASN A 238 -15.66 -16.49 6.61
N LYS A 239 -16.44 -17.40 7.17
CA LYS A 239 -17.52 -18.10 6.44
C LYS A 239 -18.59 -17.14 5.89
N ASN A 240 -18.83 -16.01 6.54
CA ASN A 240 -19.78 -15.00 6.09
C ASN A 240 -19.22 -14.15 4.94
N GLY A 241 -17.95 -14.32 4.58
CA GLY A 241 -17.28 -13.51 3.56
C GLY A 241 -16.78 -12.16 4.08
N GLU A 242 -16.77 -11.91 5.39
CA GLU A 242 -16.12 -10.75 5.98
C GLU A 242 -14.59 -10.96 5.93
N PHE A 243 -13.86 -9.91 5.58
CA PHE A 243 -12.41 -9.94 5.43
C PHE A 243 -11.73 -9.60 6.75
N HIS A 244 -10.67 -10.34 7.08
CA HIS A 244 -9.81 -9.99 8.20
C HIS A 244 -8.85 -8.88 7.77
N ILE A 245 -8.89 -7.75 8.48
CA ILE A 245 -8.10 -6.56 8.18
C ILE A 245 -7.16 -6.27 9.35
N VAL A 246 -5.86 -6.19 9.05
CA VAL A 246 -4.81 -5.74 9.97
C VAL A 246 -4.47 -4.29 9.65
N TRP A 247 -4.82 -3.37 10.54
CA TRP A 247 -4.75 -1.92 10.27
C TRP A 247 -3.34 -1.34 10.35
N GLY A 248 -2.42 -2.02 11.03
CA GLY A 248 -1.04 -1.55 11.20
C GLY A 248 -0.92 -0.43 12.24
N PHE A 249 -1.75 -0.48 13.29
CA PHE A 249 -1.72 0.48 14.40
C PHE A 249 -1.37 -0.18 15.74
N GLY A 250 -0.69 -1.32 15.72
CA GLY A 250 -0.38 -2.08 16.93
C GLY A 250 -1.53 -2.99 17.38
N ASP A 251 -2.28 -3.53 16.41
CA ASP A 251 -3.47 -4.32 16.62
C ASP A 251 -3.40 -5.66 15.86
N LYS A 252 -4.19 -6.64 16.31
CA LYS A 252 -4.34 -7.96 15.66
C LYS A 252 -5.25 -7.94 14.45
N GLY A 253 -5.90 -6.81 14.14
CA GLY A 253 -6.97 -6.76 13.18
C GLY A 253 -8.31 -7.30 13.66
N GLY A 254 -9.23 -7.43 12.71
CA GLY A 254 -10.59 -7.94 12.93
C GLY A 254 -11.31 -8.24 11.62
N TYR A 255 -12.49 -8.87 11.71
CA TYR A 255 -13.32 -9.16 10.54
C TYR A 255 -14.26 -7.99 10.22
N TYR A 256 -14.28 -7.57 8.96
CA TYR A 256 -15.10 -6.47 8.47
C TYR A 256 -15.73 -6.78 7.12
N ASN A 257 -16.91 -6.19 6.88
CA ASN A 257 -17.41 -6.03 5.52
C ASN A 257 -16.67 -4.85 4.86
N LEU A 258 -16.00 -5.08 3.73
CA LEU A 258 -15.23 -4.05 3.02
C LEU A 258 -16.09 -2.88 2.52
N ASP A 259 -17.38 -3.10 2.30
CA ASP A 259 -18.29 -2.01 1.90
C ASP A 259 -18.68 -1.10 3.09
N GLU A 260 -18.41 -1.53 4.32
CA GLU A 260 -18.82 -0.84 5.55
C GLU A 260 -17.66 -0.14 6.28
N ILE A 261 -16.41 -0.35 5.86
CA ILE A 261 -15.26 0.34 6.47
C ILE A 261 -15.28 1.84 6.15
N SER A 262 -14.58 2.64 6.95
CA SER A 262 -14.52 4.10 6.74
C SER A 262 -13.74 4.52 5.49
N TYR A 263 -12.92 3.63 4.93
CA TYR A 263 -12.15 3.84 3.70
C TYR A 263 -12.97 3.38 2.49
N GLN A 264 -13.93 4.19 2.04
CA GLN A 264 -14.95 3.80 1.03
C GLN A 264 -14.59 4.17 -0.41
N HIS A 265 -13.47 4.87 -0.61
CA HIS A 265 -13.09 5.40 -1.92
C HIS A 265 -11.67 5.01 -2.31
N GLY A 266 -11.36 5.13 -3.60
CA GLY A 266 -10.00 4.96 -4.11
C GLY A 266 -9.36 3.61 -3.77
N HIS A 267 -10.14 2.54 -3.74
CA HIS A 267 -9.59 1.23 -3.35
C HIS A 267 -8.55 0.75 -4.34
N SER A 268 -7.48 0.24 -3.77
CA SER A 268 -6.32 -0.34 -4.45
C SER A 268 -5.92 -1.63 -3.74
N MET A 269 -5.29 -2.54 -4.47
CA MET A 269 -4.66 -3.72 -3.89
C MET A 269 -3.37 -4.06 -4.62
N VAL A 270 -2.39 -4.54 -3.85
CA VAL A 270 -1.18 -5.17 -4.37
C VAL A 270 -1.30 -6.67 -4.14
N ILE A 271 -1.35 -7.40 -5.25
CA ILE A 271 -1.62 -8.83 -5.29
C ILE A 271 -0.42 -9.61 -5.84
N ASN A 272 -0.48 -10.94 -5.76
CA ASN A 272 0.56 -11.88 -6.15
C ASN A 272 1.87 -11.69 -5.38
N ILE A 273 1.80 -11.12 -4.17
CA ILE A 273 2.97 -10.94 -3.31
C ILE A 273 3.42 -12.30 -2.82
N LYS A 274 4.56 -12.77 -3.33
CA LYS A 274 5.26 -13.98 -2.86
C LYS A 274 6.77 -13.87 -3.19
N PRO A 275 7.65 -14.53 -2.42
CA PRO A 275 9.06 -14.63 -2.77
C PRO A 275 9.25 -15.20 -4.18
N GLU A 276 10.29 -14.75 -4.88
CA GLU A 276 10.68 -15.35 -6.16
C GLU A 276 10.97 -16.85 -5.94
N THR A 277 10.32 -17.71 -6.71
CA THR A 277 10.68 -19.13 -6.76
C THR A 277 11.57 -19.34 -7.96
N SER A 278 12.84 -19.72 -7.75
CA SER A 278 13.71 -20.06 -8.89
C SER A 278 13.13 -21.30 -9.56
N THR A 279 12.44 -21.11 -10.68
CA THR A 279 12.16 -22.20 -11.61
C THR A 279 13.01 -21.96 -12.84
N ASP A 280 13.53 -23.02 -13.46
CA ASP A 280 14.30 -22.94 -14.71
C ASP A 280 13.46 -22.47 -15.91
N ILE A 281 12.18 -22.17 -15.69
CA ILE A 281 11.25 -21.62 -16.66
C ILE A 281 11.19 -20.11 -16.43
N LYS A 282 11.96 -19.36 -17.21
CA LYS A 282 11.77 -17.90 -17.30
C LYS A 282 10.35 -17.65 -17.81
N SER A 283 9.56 -16.87 -17.07
CA SER A 283 8.31 -16.32 -17.61
C SER A 283 8.61 -15.64 -18.96
N PRO A 284 7.71 -15.71 -19.95
CA PRO A 284 7.90 -14.95 -21.18
C PRO A 284 7.92 -13.46 -20.84
N GLN A 285 9.11 -12.87 -20.74
CA GLN A 285 9.26 -11.42 -20.71
C GLN A 285 8.73 -10.89 -22.03
N SER A 286 7.68 -10.06 -21.96
CA SER A 286 7.24 -9.27 -23.11
C SER A 286 8.44 -8.51 -23.65
N THR A 287 8.77 -8.72 -24.93
CA THR A 287 9.88 -8.05 -25.59
C THR A 287 9.55 -6.63 -26.03
N GLU A 288 8.29 -6.20 -25.88
CA GLU A 288 7.86 -4.86 -26.21
C GLU A 288 8.04 -3.94 -25.00
N ALA A 289 8.73 -2.81 -25.20
CA ALA A 289 8.91 -1.82 -24.15
C ALA A 289 7.52 -1.28 -23.72
N PRO A 290 7.22 -1.24 -22.41
CA PRO A 290 5.95 -0.73 -21.93
C PRO A 290 5.72 0.70 -22.40
N HIS A 291 4.57 0.95 -23.03
CA HIS A 291 4.17 2.28 -23.50
C HIS A 291 2.95 2.78 -22.72
N GLU A 292 2.76 4.10 -22.68
CA GLU A 292 1.62 4.74 -22.03
C GLU A 292 0.31 4.37 -22.75
N ILE A 293 -0.62 3.77 -22.02
CA ILE A 293 -2.00 3.53 -22.49
C ILE A 293 -2.89 4.69 -22.10
N ARG A 294 -2.78 5.15 -20.86
CA ARG A 294 -3.69 6.16 -20.30
C ARG A 294 -3.01 6.98 -19.21
N ARG A 295 -3.53 8.19 -19.00
CA ARG A 295 -3.07 9.12 -18.00
C ARG A 295 -4.22 9.62 -17.14
N PHE A 296 -3.94 9.82 -15.86
CA PHE A 296 -4.88 10.29 -14.87
C PHE A 296 -4.27 11.41 -14.02
N SER A 297 -5.12 12.31 -13.52
CA SER A 297 -4.77 13.18 -12.40
C SER A 297 -4.56 12.34 -11.12
N ILE A 298 -4.03 12.96 -10.08
CA ILE A 298 -3.85 12.31 -8.77
C ILE A 298 -5.18 11.84 -8.16
N ASP A 299 -6.29 12.49 -8.51
CA ASP A 299 -7.64 12.13 -8.10
C ASP A 299 -8.25 11.00 -8.95
N GLY A 300 -7.48 10.48 -9.90
CA GLY A 300 -7.88 9.39 -10.79
C GLY A 300 -8.83 9.78 -11.91
N ILE A 301 -8.94 11.07 -12.22
CA ILE A 301 -9.69 11.55 -13.39
C ILE A 301 -8.80 11.37 -14.62
N SER A 302 -9.33 10.71 -15.67
CA SER A 302 -8.60 10.56 -16.94
C SER A 302 -8.29 11.94 -17.56
N ILE A 303 -7.04 12.16 -17.95
CA ILE A 303 -6.57 13.40 -18.57
C ILE A 303 -5.94 13.12 -19.95
N SER A 304 -6.24 13.97 -20.93
CA SER A 304 -5.77 13.81 -22.31
C SER A 304 -4.41 14.42 -22.58
N ALA A 305 -3.91 15.24 -21.66
CA ALA A 305 -2.61 15.89 -21.75
C ALA A 305 -1.94 15.92 -20.38
N PRO A 306 -0.60 15.98 -20.33
CA PRO A 306 0.11 16.11 -19.08
C PRO A 306 -0.24 17.44 -18.39
N GLN A 307 -0.59 17.37 -17.11
CA GLN A 307 -0.94 18.54 -16.30
C GLN A 307 0.17 18.85 -15.30
N PRO A 308 0.35 20.10 -14.85
CA PRO A 308 1.29 20.35 -13.77
C PRO A 308 0.95 19.59 -12.50
N GLY A 309 1.97 19.09 -11.81
CA GLY A 309 1.84 18.23 -10.63
C GLY A 309 1.99 16.74 -10.94
N ILE A 310 1.40 15.90 -10.09
CA ILE A 310 1.50 14.45 -10.21
C ILE A 310 0.50 13.93 -11.24
N ASN A 311 1.02 13.22 -12.23
CA ASN A 311 0.26 12.51 -13.25
C ASN A 311 0.50 11.01 -13.03
N LEU A 312 -0.57 10.23 -13.01
CA LEU A 312 -0.51 8.78 -12.94
C LEU A 312 -0.67 8.22 -14.35
N ILE A 313 0.20 7.31 -14.76
CA ILE A 313 0.27 6.76 -16.11
C ILE A 313 0.08 5.26 -16.04
N GLN A 314 -0.96 4.74 -16.67
CA GLN A 314 -1.16 3.31 -16.88
C GLN A 314 -0.34 2.87 -18.10
N MET A 315 0.46 1.82 -17.91
CA MET A 315 1.36 1.27 -18.92
C MET A 315 0.78 0.00 -19.54
N SER A 316 1.25 -0.36 -20.73
CA SER A 316 0.77 -1.54 -21.48
C SER A 316 1.08 -2.90 -20.88
N ASP A 317 2.02 -2.96 -19.94
CA ASP A 317 2.35 -4.15 -19.15
C ASP A 317 1.48 -4.29 -17.89
N GLY A 318 0.45 -3.45 -17.74
CA GLY A 318 -0.41 -3.41 -16.55
C GLY A 318 0.19 -2.65 -15.37
N SER A 319 1.45 -2.20 -15.45
CA SER A 319 2.05 -1.37 -14.41
C SER A 319 1.46 0.04 -14.43
N THR A 320 1.57 0.75 -13.29
CA THR A 320 1.23 2.18 -13.22
C THR A 320 2.47 2.95 -12.78
N LYS A 321 2.77 4.06 -13.47
CA LYS A 321 3.89 4.96 -13.20
C LYS A 321 3.42 6.31 -12.73
N LYS A 322 4.16 6.91 -11.82
CA LYS A 322 3.94 8.30 -11.36
C LYS A 322 4.94 9.23 -12.03
N VAL A 323 4.46 10.28 -12.70
CA VAL A 323 5.29 11.31 -13.34
C VAL A 323 4.95 12.68 -12.77
N PHE A 324 5.97 13.38 -12.30
CA PHE A 324 5.81 14.75 -11.82
C PHE A 324 6.17 15.73 -12.94
N ILE A 325 5.29 16.71 -13.17
CA ILE A 325 5.42 17.70 -14.24
C ILE A 325 5.51 19.08 -13.60
N LEU A 326 6.58 19.78 -13.90
CA LEU A 326 6.79 21.15 -13.45
C LEU A 326 5.91 22.11 -14.27
N ASN A 327 5.45 23.18 -13.62
CA ASN A 327 4.76 24.31 -14.27
C ASN A 327 5.62 24.95 -15.37
#